data_AF-A0A1V9YEE6-F1
#
_entry.id   AF-A0A1V9YEE6-F1
#
_cell.length_a   1.000
_cell.length_b   1.000
_cell.length_c   1.000
_cell.angle_alpha   90.00
_cell.angle_beta   90.00
_cell.angle_gamma   90.00
#
_symmetry.space_group_name_H-M   'P 1'
#
loop_
_entity.id
_entity.type
_entity.pdbx_description
1 polymer ?
#
loop_
_entity_poly.entity_id
_entity_poly.type
_entity_poly.pdbx_seq_one_letter_code
_entity_poly.pdbx_strand_id
1 'polypeptide(L)'
;MTTSEDEEHPALQLQSHSSLSHGWQSAKLCEYPQELVLMLNHGSSIRVSKCQILVHQTKIPSRIEIHVKDASFTFRLLGFVQLDSNESTKYSARELKTISINCECAYIKLVLHSCHRNHYNVFDQIGLVSIVIFGDEEVNPSSTKKQINSPLRPLKTIPNQSSPREQVHLDIFTVPHPAQHGVRLTLRSILESLRIQRQHFVDIHDYTAAKANQAQESLCLQYAAQLKQLHTQKCSVVREENFQAASMLKLEIDGVLEKVLALVVDSFQPVKSPKRISSLRKIPPPIESLTRPISAIKKNKVPEPLEGILLEASQPMFERAFSEYTQLHEKGVDEVLEALSVVAIDTVPVSTYLPWICVILLQIPFHIFDAGVKFLIKFRDENGFLDKMSLVLSVLIQRLGDMSSQVRNRAAGALLQLAHPNHLTSNVIICAFKDFAVQNVERNVHWRTLYGIIRVLTTLLCEYENMTPKDIELFLPFFEAQNAFEHSIVQILGEAGEDSFSTILNADQFARYKQLEAQEWT
;
A
#
# COMPACT_ATOMS: atom_id res chain seq x y z
N MET A 1 14.39 -7.07 3.04
CA MET A 1 14.37 -6.22 1.83
C MET A 1 13.32 -6.75 0.89
N THR A 2 12.58 -5.89 0.22
CA THR A 2 11.54 -6.27 -0.76
C THR A 2 11.72 -5.47 -2.05
N THR A 3 11.23 -6.00 -3.17
CA THR A 3 11.18 -5.27 -4.46
C THR A 3 10.14 -4.16 -4.46
N SER A 4 9.03 -4.34 -3.74
CA SER A 4 8.02 -3.32 -3.49
C SER A 4 7.24 -3.62 -2.21
N GLU A 5 6.50 -2.65 -1.70
CA GLU A 5 5.59 -2.82 -0.57
C GLU A 5 4.44 -1.81 -0.64
N ASP A 6 3.31 -2.17 -0.03
CA ASP A 6 2.20 -1.27 0.23
C ASP A 6 2.47 -0.45 1.50
N GLU A 7 2.13 0.84 1.49
CA GLU A 7 2.39 1.76 2.62
C GLU A 7 1.72 1.30 3.92
N GLU A 8 0.55 0.66 3.84
CA GLU A 8 -0.19 0.16 5.02
C GLU A 8 0.33 -1.21 5.48
N HIS A 9 1.05 -1.92 4.61
CA HIS A 9 1.51 -3.30 4.82
C HIS A 9 3.00 -3.49 4.46
N PRO A 10 3.92 -2.75 5.12
CA PRO A 10 5.35 -2.83 4.85
C PRO A 10 5.96 -4.16 5.30
N ALA A 11 7.12 -4.49 4.72
CA ALA A 11 7.84 -5.74 4.98
C ALA A 11 8.21 -5.91 6.47
N LEU A 12 8.35 -4.80 7.20
CA LEU A 12 8.63 -4.79 8.63
C LEU A 12 7.54 -5.51 9.46
N GLN A 13 6.29 -5.52 9.00
CA GLN A 13 5.20 -6.22 9.71
C GLN A 13 5.41 -7.75 9.76
N LEU A 14 6.17 -8.32 8.83
CA LEU A 14 6.52 -9.75 8.86
C LEU A 14 7.43 -10.14 10.03
N GLN A 15 8.13 -9.17 10.64
CA GLN A 15 8.96 -9.40 11.83
C GLN A 15 8.13 -9.49 13.12
N SER A 16 6.88 -9.05 13.09
CA SER A 16 5.97 -9.08 14.23
C SER A 16 5.10 -10.33 14.19
N HIS A 17 5.25 -11.20 15.20
CA HIS A 17 4.41 -12.39 15.37
C HIS A 17 3.10 -12.11 16.15
N SER A 18 2.69 -10.84 16.26
CA SER A 18 1.41 -10.47 16.86
C SER A 18 0.25 -10.94 16.00
N SER A 19 -0.84 -11.41 16.62
CA SER A 19 -2.10 -11.72 15.93
C SER A 19 -2.76 -10.50 15.28
N LEU A 20 -2.26 -9.29 15.56
CA LEU A 20 -2.66 -8.01 14.95
C LEU A 20 -1.76 -7.60 13.78
N SER A 21 -0.69 -8.35 13.49
CA SER A 21 0.14 -8.14 12.32
C SER A 21 -0.66 -8.47 11.06
N HIS A 22 -0.78 -7.50 10.16
CA HIS A 22 -1.46 -7.68 8.87
C HIS A 22 -0.51 -8.24 7.79
N GLY A 23 0.77 -8.39 8.13
CA GLY A 23 1.81 -8.91 7.25
C GLY A 23 2.26 -7.91 6.19
N TRP A 24 2.98 -8.43 5.20
CA TRP A 24 3.45 -7.68 4.05
C TRP A 24 2.51 -7.84 2.86
N GLN A 25 2.34 -6.77 2.08
CA GLN A 25 1.73 -6.83 0.76
C GLN A 25 2.63 -6.09 -0.23
N SER A 26 2.72 -6.58 -1.46
CA SER A 26 3.36 -5.86 -2.55
C SER A 26 2.64 -4.54 -2.81
N ALA A 27 3.32 -3.60 -3.47
CA ALA A 27 2.62 -2.42 -3.96
C ALA A 27 1.44 -2.84 -4.85
N LYS A 28 0.32 -2.10 -4.79
CA LYS A 28 -0.80 -2.23 -5.73
C LYS A 28 -0.24 -2.20 -7.15
N LEU A 29 -0.70 -3.07 -8.05
CA LEU A 29 -0.27 -3.09 -9.46
C LEU A 29 1.23 -3.38 -9.64
N CYS A 30 1.83 -4.21 -8.77
CA CYS A 30 3.27 -4.50 -8.84
C CYS A 30 3.66 -5.28 -10.10
N GLU A 31 4.89 -5.10 -10.58
CA GLU A 31 5.49 -5.99 -11.58
C GLU A 31 5.83 -7.34 -10.96
N TYR A 32 5.66 -8.42 -11.72
CA TYR A 32 6.04 -9.77 -11.27
C TYR A 32 7.35 -10.23 -11.92
N PRO A 33 8.18 -11.03 -11.23
CA PRO A 33 7.98 -11.50 -9.85
C PRO A 33 8.37 -10.46 -8.79
N GLN A 34 7.84 -10.61 -7.58
CA GLN A 34 8.29 -9.85 -6.41
C GLN A 34 9.33 -10.66 -5.64
N GLU A 35 10.37 -10.02 -5.15
CA GLU A 35 11.40 -10.66 -4.34
C GLU A 35 11.37 -10.16 -2.89
N LEU A 36 11.48 -11.09 -1.94
CA LEU A 36 11.58 -10.81 -0.52
C LEU A 36 12.81 -11.52 0.06
N VAL A 37 13.79 -10.73 0.49
CA VAL A 37 15.06 -11.22 1.04
C VAL A 37 15.06 -11.05 2.56
N LEU A 38 15.19 -12.18 3.26
CA LEU A 38 15.30 -12.31 4.70
C LEU A 38 16.77 -12.50 5.06
N MET A 39 17.28 -11.65 5.95
CA MET A 39 18.60 -11.79 6.55
C MET A 39 18.45 -12.51 7.88
N LEU A 40 19.16 -13.62 8.04
CA LEU A 40 19.15 -14.44 9.26
C LEU A 40 20.31 -14.05 10.16
N ASN A 41 20.07 -13.96 11.47
CA ASN A 41 21.08 -13.71 12.50
C ASN A 41 22.16 -12.65 12.10
N HIS A 42 21.70 -11.48 11.63
CA HIS A 42 22.56 -10.39 11.15
C HIS A 42 23.56 -10.78 10.04
N GLY A 43 23.21 -11.75 9.20
CA GLY A 43 24.04 -12.27 8.12
C GLY A 43 24.98 -13.41 8.53
N SER A 44 24.88 -13.90 9.77
CA SER A 44 25.63 -15.08 10.22
C SER A 44 24.92 -16.35 9.72
N SER A 45 25.68 -17.28 9.14
CA SER A 45 25.11 -18.54 8.68
C SER A 45 24.60 -19.34 9.88
N ILE A 46 23.33 -19.76 9.81
CA ILE A 46 22.69 -20.59 10.84
C ILE A 46 22.03 -21.80 10.18
N ARG A 47 21.94 -22.90 10.93
CA ARG A 47 21.24 -24.11 10.48
C ARG A 47 19.72 -23.87 10.50
N VAL A 48 19.11 -23.85 9.33
CA VAL A 48 17.66 -23.72 9.16
C VAL A 48 17.06 -25.09 8.84
N SER A 49 16.09 -25.53 9.64
CA SER A 49 15.37 -26.78 9.42
C SER A 49 14.16 -26.58 8.51
N LYS A 50 13.28 -25.63 8.83
CA LYS A 50 12.06 -25.36 8.05
C LYS A 50 11.67 -23.89 8.03
N CYS A 51 10.93 -23.50 6.99
CA CYS A 51 10.29 -22.20 6.82
C CYS A 51 8.78 -22.39 6.71
N GLN A 52 8.01 -21.64 7.49
CA GLN A 52 6.56 -21.58 7.43
C GLN A 52 6.11 -20.25 6.86
N ILE A 53 5.27 -20.28 5.85
CA ILE A 53 4.77 -19.11 5.13
C ILE A 53 3.24 -19.15 5.20
N LEU A 54 2.65 -18.16 5.88
CA LEU A 54 1.20 -17.95 5.92
C LEU A 54 0.84 -16.87 4.89
N VAL A 55 -0.03 -17.23 3.96
CA VAL A 55 -0.35 -16.40 2.79
C VAL A 55 -1.67 -15.67 3.00
N HIS A 56 -1.78 -14.46 2.46
CA HIS A 56 -3.01 -13.66 2.56
C HIS A 56 -4.14 -14.31 1.74
N GLN A 57 -5.35 -14.38 2.31
CA GLN A 57 -6.45 -15.18 1.76
C GLN A 57 -6.98 -14.75 0.38
N THR A 58 -6.74 -13.49 -0.02
CA THR A 58 -7.13 -12.95 -1.35
C THR A 58 -5.94 -12.50 -2.20
N LYS A 59 -4.74 -12.35 -1.62
CA LYS A 59 -3.56 -11.80 -2.30
C LYS A 59 -2.53 -12.91 -2.49
N ILE A 60 -2.94 -13.95 -3.19
CA ILE A 60 -2.25 -15.23 -3.20
C ILE A 60 -1.30 -15.29 -4.40
N PRO A 61 0.02 -15.45 -4.22
CA PRO A 61 0.92 -15.71 -5.33
C PRO A 61 0.69 -17.12 -5.89
N SER A 62 0.69 -17.27 -7.20
CA SER A 62 0.54 -18.57 -7.88
C SER A 62 1.66 -19.55 -7.55
N ARG A 63 2.88 -19.02 -7.34
CA ARG A 63 4.09 -19.78 -7.04
C ARG A 63 5.05 -18.96 -6.19
N ILE A 64 5.73 -19.61 -5.25
CA ILE A 64 6.83 -19.06 -4.46
C ILE A 64 8.06 -19.93 -4.68
N GLU A 65 9.14 -19.35 -5.19
CA GLU A 65 10.45 -19.99 -5.23
C GLU A 65 11.25 -19.63 -3.98
N ILE A 66 12.05 -20.58 -3.51
CA ILE A 66 12.87 -20.43 -2.31
C ILE A 66 14.32 -20.58 -2.72
N HIS A 67 15.08 -19.52 -2.50
CA HIS A 67 16.51 -19.46 -2.72
C HIS A 67 17.20 -19.27 -1.38
N VAL A 68 18.35 -19.91 -1.20
CA VAL A 68 19.19 -19.74 0.00
C VAL A 68 20.57 -19.28 -0.41
N LYS A 69 21.19 -18.50 0.47
CA LYS A 69 22.57 -18.08 0.33
C LYS A 69 23.26 -18.32 1.66
N ASP A 70 24.32 -19.12 1.61
CA ASP A 70 25.24 -19.35 2.73
C ASP A 70 26.21 -18.15 2.86
N ALA A 71 27.28 -18.26 3.63
CA ALA A 71 28.40 -17.30 3.63
C ALA A 71 29.06 -17.13 2.24
N SER A 72 28.71 -17.97 1.27
CA SER A 72 29.02 -17.78 -0.15
C SER A 72 28.31 -16.55 -0.74
N PHE A 73 28.81 -16.02 -1.86
CA PHE A 73 28.27 -14.76 -2.42
C PHE A 73 27.03 -14.92 -3.30
N THR A 74 26.58 -16.14 -3.63
CA THR A 74 25.51 -16.40 -4.62
C THR A 74 24.29 -17.11 -4.04
N PHE A 75 23.10 -16.75 -4.52
CA PHE A 75 21.85 -17.43 -4.19
C PHE A 75 21.71 -18.74 -4.98
N ARG A 76 21.31 -19.82 -4.28
CA ARG A 76 20.98 -21.12 -4.86
C ARG A 76 19.49 -21.41 -4.70
N LEU A 77 18.81 -21.76 -5.79
CA LEU A 77 17.44 -22.25 -5.78
C LEU A 77 17.36 -23.59 -5.02
N LEU A 78 16.49 -23.68 -4.01
CA LEU A 78 16.12 -24.93 -3.36
C LEU A 78 14.94 -25.61 -4.04
N GLY A 79 14.01 -24.83 -4.55
CA GLY A 79 12.81 -25.32 -5.20
C GLY A 79 11.69 -24.28 -5.18
N PHE A 80 10.47 -24.74 -5.46
CA PHE A 80 9.28 -23.89 -5.46
C PHE A 80 8.08 -24.60 -4.86
N VAL A 81 7.12 -23.82 -4.40
CA VAL A 81 5.79 -24.27 -4.00
C VAL A 81 4.74 -23.54 -4.81
N GLN A 82 3.69 -24.24 -5.20
CA GLN A 82 2.47 -23.65 -5.75
C GLN A 82 1.44 -23.51 -4.65
N LEU A 83 0.61 -22.48 -4.77
CA LEU A 83 -0.48 -22.20 -3.83
C LEU A 83 -1.83 -22.38 -4.51
N ASP A 84 -2.84 -22.70 -3.71
CA ASP A 84 -4.22 -22.85 -4.17
C ASP A 84 -4.85 -21.47 -4.44
N SER A 85 -5.73 -21.34 -5.44
CA SER A 85 -6.40 -20.06 -5.72
C SER A 85 -7.38 -19.65 -4.61
N ASN A 86 -7.74 -20.60 -3.73
CA ASN A 86 -8.63 -20.43 -2.59
C ASN A 86 -10.09 -20.13 -2.95
N GLU A 87 -10.45 -20.35 -4.23
CA GLU A 87 -11.83 -20.25 -4.74
C GLU A 87 -12.79 -21.20 -4.00
N SER A 88 -12.33 -22.41 -3.68
CA SER A 88 -13.11 -23.43 -3.00
C SER A 88 -13.64 -22.97 -1.63
N THR A 89 -12.92 -22.07 -0.95
CA THR A 89 -13.32 -21.49 0.34
C THR A 89 -13.92 -20.10 0.21
N LYS A 90 -14.14 -19.61 -1.01
CA LYS A 90 -14.55 -18.23 -1.31
C LYS A 90 -13.58 -17.21 -0.70
N TYR A 91 -12.29 -17.49 -0.80
CA TYR A 91 -11.21 -16.61 -0.33
C TYR A 91 -11.24 -16.29 1.18
N SER A 92 -11.83 -17.19 1.99
CA SER A 92 -11.98 -16.99 3.44
C SER A 92 -10.87 -17.64 4.25
N ALA A 93 -10.29 -18.73 3.76
CA ALA A 93 -9.20 -19.45 4.43
C ALA A 93 -7.82 -18.87 4.09
N ARG A 94 -6.85 -18.98 4.99
CA ARG A 94 -5.44 -18.67 4.68
C ARG A 94 -4.66 -19.96 4.49
N GLU A 95 -3.80 -20.02 3.48
CA GLU A 95 -2.93 -21.17 3.26
C GLU A 95 -1.62 -21.02 4.05
N LEU A 96 -1.27 -22.04 4.84
CA LEU A 96 0.01 -22.16 5.53
C LEU A 96 0.87 -23.23 4.84
N LYS A 97 1.96 -22.82 4.19
CA LYS A 97 2.96 -23.76 3.66
C LYS A 97 4.10 -23.94 4.65
N THR A 98 4.48 -25.19 4.89
CA THR A 98 5.69 -25.55 5.64
C THR A 98 6.69 -26.18 4.66
N ILE A 99 7.86 -25.57 4.53
CA ILE A 99 8.90 -25.92 3.56
C ILE A 99 10.14 -26.39 4.34
N SER A 100 10.61 -27.60 4.08
CA SER A 100 11.85 -28.12 4.64
C SER A 100 13.06 -27.54 3.90
N ILE A 101 13.98 -26.92 4.63
CA ILE A 101 15.19 -26.28 4.08
C ILE A 101 16.44 -27.11 4.43
N ASN A 102 16.57 -27.52 5.70
CA ASN A 102 17.63 -28.40 6.21
C ASN A 102 19.06 -28.04 5.73
N CYS A 103 19.42 -26.77 5.72
CA CYS A 103 20.74 -26.29 5.31
C CYS A 103 21.22 -25.13 6.17
N GLU A 104 22.51 -24.83 6.11
CA GLU A 104 23.07 -23.60 6.67
C GLU A 104 22.89 -22.47 5.67
N CYS A 105 22.34 -21.34 6.15
CA CYS A 105 22.23 -20.15 5.33
C CYS A 105 22.24 -18.87 6.18
N ALA A 106 22.73 -17.80 5.57
CA ALA A 106 22.69 -16.44 6.11
C ALA A 106 21.51 -15.64 5.54
N TYR A 107 21.04 -16.00 4.34
CA TYR A 107 19.92 -15.35 3.68
C TYR A 107 18.96 -16.35 3.05
N ILE A 108 17.66 -16.02 3.11
CA ILE A 108 16.60 -16.69 2.37
C ILE A 108 15.94 -15.66 1.46
N LYS A 109 15.86 -15.94 0.17
CA LYS A 109 15.13 -15.14 -0.80
C LYS A 109 13.90 -15.90 -1.27
N LEU A 110 12.74 -15.28 -1.14
CA LEU A 110 11.47 -15.73 -1.69
C LEU A 110 11.22 -14.97 -3.00
N VAL A 111 10.93 -15.69 -4.08
CA VAL A 111 10.53 -15.11 -5.37
C VAL A 111 9.08 -15.48 -5.61
N LEU A 112 8.19 -14.49 -5.50
CA LEU A 112 6.76 -14.65 -5.58
C LEU A 112 6.28 -14.24 -6.98
N HIS A 113 5.64 -15.17 -7.68
CA HIS A 113 5.13 -14.96 -9.04
C HIS A 113 3.74 -14.30 -9.03
N SER A 114 3.14 -14.17 -10.22
CA SER A 114 1.81 -13.56 -10.44
C SER A 114 0.76 -14.02 -9.43
N CYS A 115 -0.18 -13.15 -9.07
CA CYS A 115 -1.27 -13.53 -8.17
C CYS A 115 -2.32 -14.41 -8.84
N HIS A 116 -3.04 -15.19 -8.04
CA HIS A 116 -4.33 -15.76 -8.41
C HIS A 116 -5.38 -14.64 -8.42
N ARG A 117 -5.83 -14.25 -9.61
CA ARG A 117 -6.80 -13.16 -9.77
C ARG A 117 -8.12 -13.52 -9.12
N ASN A 118 -8.71 -12.55 -8.44
CA ASN A 118 -10.02 -12.66 -7.82
C ASN A 118 -10.61 -11.28 -7.57
N HIS A 119 -11.93 -11.24 -7.41
CA HIS A 119 -12.69 -10.00 -7.27
C HIS A 119 -12.42 -9.22 -5.96
N TYR A 120 -11.67 -9.79 -5.00
CA TYR A 120 -11.22 -9.09 -3.78
C TYR A 120 -9.80 -8.53 -3.89
N ASN A 121 -9.06 -8.89 -4.95
CA ASN A 121 -7.69 -8.48 -5.19
C ASN A 121 -7.55 -7.78 -6.55
N VAL A 122 -8.31 -6.70 -6.68
CA VAL A 122 -8.44 -5.90 -7.91
C VAL A 122 -7.16 -5.16 -8.29
N PHE A 123 -6.21 -5.08 -7.36
CA PHE A 123 -4.91 -4.45 -7.55
C PHE A 123 -3.79 -5.45 -7.88
N ASP A 124 -4.11 -6.71 -8.18
CA ASP A 124 -3.14 -7.80 -8.40
C ASP A 124 -1.98 -7.74 -7.42
N GLN A 125 -2.30 -7.67 -6.14
CA GLN A 125 -1.28 -7.71 -5.10
C GLN A 125 -0.99 -9.15 -4.71
N ILE A 126 0.20 -9.37 -4.17
CA ILE A 126 0.55 -10.58 -3.43
C ILE A 126 0.88 -10.20 -2.01
N GLY A 127 0.50 -11.05 -1.06
CA GLY A 127 0.61 -10.74 0.36
C GLY A 127 0.95 -11.96 1.19
N LEU A 128 1.86 -11.76 2.12
CA LEU A 128 2.26 -12.74 3.13
C LEU A 128 1.84 -12.20 4.50
N VAL A 129 1.08 -12.99 5.24
CA VAL A 129 0.64 -12.61 6.59
C VAL A 129 1.78 -12.81 7.59
N SER A 130 2.51 -13.93 7.48
CA SER A 130 3.60 -14.24 8.39
C SER A 130 4.62 -15.17 7.75
N ILE A 131 5.88 -15.01 8.14
CA ILE A 131 6.96 -15.94 7.84
C ILE A 131 7.61 -16.34 9.16
N VAL A 132 7.77 -17.64 9.38
CA VAL A 132 8.42 -18.19 10.57
C VAL A 132 9.52 -19.15 10.15
N ILE A 133 10.73 -18.93 10.64
CA ILE A 133 11.90 -19.75 10.32
C ILE A 133 12.30 -20.51 11.57
N PHE A 134 12.53 -21.81 11.40
CA PHE A 134 12.96 -22.70 12.48
C PHE A 134 14.38 -23.19 12.20
N GLY A 135 15.19 -23.26 13.24
CA GLY A 135 16.53 -23.82 13.23
C GLY A 135 16.73 -24.77 14.40
N ASP A 136 17.81 -25.54 14.36
CA ASP A 136 18.18 -26.45 15.45
C ASP A 136 19.14 -25.73 16.40
N GLU A 137 18.87 -25.75 17.71
CA GLU A 137 19.86 -25.31 18.70
C GLU A 137 20.96 -26.36 18.79
N GLU A 138 22.23 -25.98 18.60
CA GLU A 138 23.35 -26.85 18.94
C GLU A 138 23.32 -27.15 20.45
N VAL A 139 22.89 -28.36 20.81
CA VAL A 139 23.05 -28.91 22.15
C VAL A 139 24.55 -29.15 22.37
N ASN A 140 25.26 -28.19 22.98
CA ASN A 140 26.62 -28.40 23.49
C ASN A 140 26.55 -29.36 24.69
N PRO A 141 27.03 -30.62 24.60
CA PRO A 141 27.03 -31.54 25.72
C PRO A 141 28.36 -31.41 26.47
N SER A 142 28.61 -30.28 27.14
CA SER A 142 29.79 -30.13 28.00
C SER A 142 29.65 -28.99 29.02
N SER A 143 28.88 -29.23 30.09
CA SER A 143 29.17 -28.56 31.38
C SER A 143 28.59 -29.34 32.56
N THR A 144 29.30 -30.41 32.91
CA THR A 144 29.17 -31.10 34.20
C THR A 144 29.73 -30.21 35.31
N LYS A 145 28.89 -29.90 36.30
CA LYS A 145 29.17 -29.53 37.71
C LYS A 145 30.59 -29.00 38.05
N LYS A 146 30.66 -27.77 38.55
CA LYS A 146 31.50 -27.40 39.72
C LYS A 146 31.02 -26.09 40.36
N GLN A 147 30.42 -26.21 41.54
CA GLN A 147 30.40 -25.14 42.55
C GLN A 147 31.83 -24.88 43.02
N ILE A 148 32.25 -23.61 43.15
CA ILE A 148 33.02 -23.11 44.31
C ILE A 148 32.68 -21.62 44.52
N ASN A 149 32.36 -21.29 45.77
CA ASN A 149 32.05 -19.99 46.35
C ASN A 149 33.22 -18.98 46.32
N SER A 150 32.93 -17.69 46.20
CA SER A 150 33.51 -16.64 47.06
C SER A 150 32.80 -15.26 46.87
N PRO A 151 32.80 -14.39 47.90
CA PRO A 151 31.74 -13.40 48.11
C PRO A 151 32.06 -11.95 47.68
N LEU A 152 31.00 -11.27 47.22
CA LEU A 152 30.62 -9.85 47.29
C LEU A 152 31.69 -8.74 47.47
N ARG A 153 31.72 -7.81 46.51
CA ARG A 153 31.65 -6.35 46.81
C ARG A 153 30.74 -5.63 45.80
N PRO A 154 29.87 -4.70 46.25
CA PRO A 154 28.82 -4.12 45.41
C PRO A 154 29.27 -2.80 44.77
N LEU A 155 29.24 -2.74 43.43
CA LEU A 155 29.15 -1.47 42.71
C LEU A 155 27.70 -1.26 42.25
N LYS A 156 27.15 -0.10 42.61
CA LYS A 156 25.84 0.39 42.23
C LYS A 156 25.80 0.66 40.72
N THR A 157 24.88 0.04 40.01
CA THR A 157 24.40 0.54 38.70
C THR A 157 23.02 -0.04 38.35
N ILE A 158 22.03 0.87 38.28
CA ILE A 158 20.89 0.93 37.35
C ILE A 158 19.85 -0.23 37.40
N PRO A 159 18.58 0.02 37.78
CA PRO A 159 17.57 -1.03 37.85
C PRO A 159 17.02 -1.43 36.46
N ASN A 160 16.97 -2.75 36.26
CA ASN A 160 16.08 -3.55 35.40
C ASN A 160 16.20 -3.43 33.87
N GLN A 161 17.13 -4.21 33.31
CA GLN A 161 16.85 -4.94 32.06
C GLN A 161 16.16 -6.26 32.43
N SER A 162 14.82 -6.27 32.39
CA SER A 162 14.02 -7.50 32.50
C SER A 162 14.29 -8.39 31.29
N SER A 163 14.38 -9.71 31.50
CA SER A 163 14.60 -10.68 30.43
C SER A 163 13.54 -10.57 29.30
N PRO A 164 13.86 -10.90 28.03
CA PRO A 164 12.90 -10.86 26.91
C PRO A 164 11.66 -11.73 27.14
N ARG A 165 11.76 -12.74 28.02
CA ARG A 165 10.66 -13.64 28.40
C ARG A 165 9.65 -12.99 29.37
N GLU A 166 10.04 -11.97 30.13
CA GLU A 166 9.14 -11.30 31.08
C GLU A 166 8.23 -10.25 30.42
N GLN A 167 8.59 -9.73 29.24
CA GLN A 167 7.86 -8.64 28.57
C GLN A 167 6.70 -9.08 27.67
N VAL A 168 6.54 -10.38 27.41
CA VAL A 168 5.49 -10.95 26.54
C VAL A 168 4.08 -10.64 27.07
N HIS A 169 3.90 -10.53 28.39
CA HIS A 169 2.59 -10.27 29.00
C HIS A 169 2.04 -8.86 28.69
N LEU A 170 2.90 -7.91 28.29
CA LEU A 170 2.51 -6.53 28.01
C LEU A 170 1.79 -6.37 26.66
N ASP A 171 1.84 -7.40 25.80
CA ASP A 171 1.15 -7.41 24.51
C ASP A 171 -0.24 -8.07 24.58
N ILE A 172 -0.54 -8.76 25.69
CA ILE A 172 -1.79 -9.52 25.88
C ILE A 172 -2.98 -8.57 26.12
N PHE A 173 -2.74 -7.46 26.81
CA PHE A 173 -3.78 -6.53 27.21
C PHE A 173 -3.79 -5.31 26.30
N THR A 174 -4.98 -4.96 25.81
CA THR A 174 -5.19 -3.80 24.95
C THR A 174 -6.33 -2.93 25.45
N VAL A 175 -6.16 -1.62 25.37
CA VAL A 175 -7.21 -0.63 25.60
C VAL A 175 -7.51 0.12 24.30
N PRO A 176 -8.75 0.58 24.05
CA PRO A 176 -9.05 1.34 22.86
C PRO A 176 -8.31 2.68 22.85
N HIS A 177 -7.85 3.10 21.68
CA HIS A 177 -7.19 4.39 21.50
C HIS A 177 -8.20 5.53 21.71
N PRO A 178 -7.90 6.57 22.50
CA PRO A 178 -8.85 7.64 22.81
C PRO A 178 -9.25 8.51 21.60
N ALA A 179 -8.34 8.76 20.66
CA ALA A 179 -8.59 9.58 19.46
C ALA A 179 -8.87 8.82 18.14
N GLN A 180 -8.47 7.54 18.01
CA GLN A 180 -8.59 6.77 16.76
C GLN A 180 -9.59 5.62 16.93
N HIS A 181 -10.78 5.76 16.35
CA HIS A 181 -11.80 4.71 16.39
C HIS A 181 -11.32 3.44 15.66
N GLY A 182 -11.44 2.29 16.33
CA GLY A 182 -11.01 0.98 15.79
C GLY A 182 -9.57 0.61 16.10
N VAL A 183 -8.75 1.54 16.59
CA VAL A 183 -7.35 1.29 16.99
C VAL A 183 -7.29 0.90 18.47
N ARG A 184 -6.47 -0.10 18.81
CA ARG A 184 -6.25 -0.54 20.19
C ARG A 184 -4.77 -0.44 20.53
N LEU A 185 -4.48 0.11 21.70
CA LEU A 185 -3.14 0.29 22.24
C LEU A 185 -2.80 -0.87 23.19
N THR A 186 -1.65 -1.50 22.99
CA THR A 186 -1.10 -2.48 23.95
C THR A 186 -0.49 -1.75 25.15
N LEU A 187 -0.39 -2.42 26.30
CA LEU A 187 0.33 -1.86 27.46
C LEU A 187 1.79 -1.53 27.12
N ARG A 188 2.43 -2.32 26.24
CA ARG A 188 3.76 -1.99 25.72
C ARG A 188 3.78 -0.67 24.96
N SER A 189 2.84 -0.47 24.03
CA SER A 189 2.74 0.78 23.27
C SER A 189 2.50 1.98 24.18
N ILE A 190 1.69 1.82 25.22
CA ILE A 190 1.42 2.87 26.21
C ILE A 190 2.69 3.19 27.02
N LEU A 191 3.38 2.18 27.55
CA LEU A 191 4.63 2.38 28.28
C LEU A 191 5.71 3.04 27.42
N GLU A 192 5.81 2.64 26.15
CA GLU A 192 6.76 3.25 25.22
C GLU A 192 6.40 4.71 24.92
N SER A 193 5.12 5.02 24.74
CA SER A 193 4.67 6.40 24.57
C SER A 193 4.98 7.29 25.78
N LEU A 194 4.79 6.78 27.00
CA LEU A 194 5.13 7.49 28.24
C LEU A 194 6.65 7.71 28.35
N ARG A 195 7.46 6.72 27.96
CA ARG A 195 8.93 6.86 27.95
C ARG A 195 9.42 7.91 26.95
N ILE A 196 8.89 7.90 25.73
CA ILE A 196 9.19 8.89 24.70
C ILE A 196 8.79 10.29 25.19
N GLN A 197 7.58 10.42 25.75
CA GLN A 197 7.08 11.70 26.24
C GLN A 197 7.88 12.22 27.44
N ARG A 198 8.31 11.34 28.35
CA ARG A 198 9.23 11.67 29.44
C ARG A 198 10.58 12.16 28.90
N GLN A 199 11.15 11.49 27.90
CA GLN A 199 12.41 11.91 27.28
C GLN A 199 12.27 13.28 26.62
N HIS A 200 11.17 13.53 25.91
CA HIS A 200 10.86 14.83 25.33
C HIS A 200 10.78 15.94 26.38
N PHE A 201 10.12 15.71 27.53
CA PHE A 201 10.08 16.70 28.63
C PHE A 201 11.46 16.98 29.22
N VAL A 202 12.33 15.97 29.28
CA VAL A 202 13.74 16.14 29.69
C VAL A 202 14.52 16.99 28.68
N ASP A 203 14.31 16.75 27.38
CA ASP A 203 15.01 17.46 26.30
C ASP A 203 14.62 18.94 26.21
N ILE A 204 13.37 19.29 26.53
CA ILE A 204 12.89 20.69 26.61
C ILE A 204 13.09 21.34 27.99
N HIS A 205 13.79 20.66 28.91
CA HIS A 205 14.07 21.11 30.29
C HIS A 205 12.84 21.32 31.20
N ASP A 206 11.69 20.71 30.90
CA ASP A 206 10.53 20.68 31.81
C ASP A 206 10.59 19.46 32.74
N TYR A 207 11.41 19.57 33.78
CA TYR A 207 11.61 18.51 34.76
C TYR A 207 10.38 18.23 35.64
N THR A 208 9.45 19.20 35.74
CA THR A 208 8.22 19.02 36.53
C THR A 208 7.25 18.09 35.81
N ALA A 209 7.03 18.31 34.51
CA ALA A 209 6.25 17.43 33.65
C ALA A 209 6.93 16.06 33.48
N ALA A 210 8.26 16.01 33.35
CA ALA A 210 8.99 14.74 33.28
C ALA A 210 8.79 13.87 34.53
N LYS A 211 8.77 14.48 35.73
CA LYS A 211 8.50 13.77 37.00
C LYS A 211 7.06 13.28 37.10
N ALA A 212 6.09 14.06 36.61
CA ALA A 212 4.69 13.64 36.55
C ALA A 212 4.51 12.44 35.60
N ASN A 213 5.15 12.49 34.43
CA ASN A 213 5.10 11.39 33.45
C ASN A 213 5.80 10.12 33.97
N GLN A 214 6.90 10.27 34.70
CA GLN A 214 7.54 9.16 35.42
C GLN A 214 6.60 8.50 36.46
N ALA A 215 5.76 9.28 37.15
CA ALA A 215 4.76 8.74 38.06
C ALA A 215 3.69 7.94 37.30
N GLN A 216 3.23 8.42 36.13
CA GLN A 216 2.30 7.68 35.26
C GLN A 216 2.89 6.38 34.71
N GLU A 217 4.17 6.39 34.30
CA GLU A 217 4.90 5.18 33.89
C GLU A 217 4.91 4.15 35.02
N SER A 218 5.22 4.59 36.25
CA SER A 218 5.24 3.70 37.42
C SER A 218 3.87 3.10 37.75
N LEU A 219 2.79 3.87 37.59
CA LEU A 219 1.42 3.38 37.81
C LEU A 219 1.00 2.38 36.72
N CYS A 220 1.37 2.63 35.46
CA CYS A 220 1.09 1.71 34.35
C CYS A 220 1.79 0.35 34.55
N LEU A 221 3.03 0.35 35.06
CA LEU A 221 3.75 -0.87 35.43
C LEU A 221 3.07 -1.63 36.58
N GLN A 222 2.51 -0.92 37.57
CA GLN A 222 1.73 -1.55 38.65
C GLN A 222 0.46 -2.22 38.12
N TYR A 223 -0.29 -1.56 37.24
CA TYR A 223 -1.45 -2.16 36.59
C TYR A 223 -1.10 -3.36 35.71
N ALA A 224 0.02 -3.31 34.99
CA ALA A 224 0.51 -4.44 34.20
C ALA A 224 0.80 -5.68 35.07
N ALA A 225 1.42 -5.48 36.24
CA ALA A 225 1.67 -6.56 37.20
C ALA A 225 0.37 -7.14 37.77
N GLN A 226 -0.61 -6.28 38.10
CA GLN A 226 -1.93 -6.70 38.58
C GLN A 226 -2.70 -7.50 37.52
N LEU A 227 -2.70 -7.04 36.26
CA LEU A 227 -3.35 -7.71 35.13
C LEU A 227 -2.73 -9.08 34.87
N LYS A 228 -1.40 -9.20 34.98
CA LYS A 228 -0.70 -10.48 34.87
C LYS A 228 -1.19 -11.46 35.95
N GLN A 229 -1.28 -11.04 37.20
CA GLN A 229 -1.73 -11.89 38.31
C GLN A 229 -3.18 -12.35 38.11
N LEU A 230 -4.10 -11.43 37.82
CA LEU A 230 -5.52 -11.73 37.60
C LEU A 230 -5.71 -12.68 36.40
N HIS A 231 -4.92 -12.49 35.34
CA HIS A 231 -4.98 -13.37 34.17
C HIS A 231 -4.46 -14.78 34.48
N THR A 232 -3.38 -14.92 35.24
CA THR A 232 -2.91 -16.24 35.70
C THR A 232 -3.95 -16.94 36.58
N GLN A 233 -4.59 -16.20 37.50
CA GLN A 233 -5.67 -16.72 38.34
C GLN A 233 -6.87 -17.16 37.51
N LYS A 234 -7.31 -16.34 36.54
CA LYS A 234 -8.41 -16.69 35.63
C LYS A 234 -8.10 -17.98 34.87
N CYS A 235 -6.88 -18.12 34.35
CA CYS A 235 -6.46 -19.34 33.64
C CYS A 235 -6.44 -20.58 34.56
N SER A 236 -6.11 -20.45 35.84
CA SER A 236 -6.20 -21.56 36.82
C SER A 236 -7.66 -21.96 37.06
N VAL A 237 -8.52 -20.99 37.34
CA VAL A 237 -9.94 -21.21 37.65
C VAL A 237 -10.71 -21.76 36.44
N VAL A 238 -10.34 -21.37 35.22
CA VAL A 238 -10.89 -21.93 33.97
C VAL A 238 -10.47 -23.40 33.77
N ARG A 239 -9.23 -23.77 34.16
CA ARG A 239 -8.77 -25.17 34.11
C ARG A 239 -9.50 -26.06 35.12
N GLU A 240 -9.92 -25.47 36.24
CA GLU A 240 -10.73 -26.12 37.27
C GLU A 240 -12.24 -26.08 36.95
N GLU A 241 -12.62 -25.64 35.73
CA GLU A 241 -14.01 -25.54 35.25
C GLU A 241 -14.96 -24.71 36.14
N ASN A 242 -14.40 -23.84 36.99
CA ASN A 242 -15.19 -22.95 37.82
C ASN A 242 -15.52 -21.64 37.06
N PHE A 243 -16.49 -21.74 36.16
CA PHE A 243 -16.86 -20.64 35.25
C PHE A 243 -17.44 -19.40 35.96
N GLN A 244 -18.05 -19.57 37.14
CA GLN A 244 -18.57 -18.44 37.92
C GLN A 244 -17.44 -17.56 38.47
N ALA A 245 -16.42 -18.18 39.07
CA ALA A 245 -15.24 -17.45 39.54
C ALA A 245 -14.42 -16.86 38.37
N ALA A 246 -14.38 -17.53 37.22
CA ALA A 246 -13.72 -17.01 36.02
C ALA A 246 -14.41 -15.73 35.48
N SER A 247 -15.74 -15.65 35.56
CA SER A 247 -16.52 -14.46 35.21
C SER A 247 -16.24 -13.29 36.15
N MET A 248 -16.11 -13.53 37.46
CA MET A 248 -15.75 -12.49 38.44
C MET A 248 -14.34 -11.92 38.17
N LEU A 249 -13.35 -12.80 37.94
CA LEU A 249 -11.99 -12.39 37.61
C LEU A 249 -11.89 -11.63 36.27
N LYS A 250 -12.79 -11.92 35.31
CA LYS A 250 -12.87 -11.15 34.06
C LYS A 250 -13.35 -9.71 34.33
N LEU A 251 -14.36 -9.53 35.17
CA LEU A 251 -14.85 -8.19 35.54
C LEU A 251 -13.76 -7.38 36.26
N GLU A 252 -12.97 -8.02 37.12
CA GLU A 252 -11.84 -7.36 37.78
C GLU A 252 -10.74 -6.96 36.77
N ILE A 253 -10.44 -7.80 35.78
CA ILE A 253 -9.52 -7.47 34.68
C ILE A 253 -10.04 -6.26 33.90
N ASP A 254 -11.31 -6.25 33.53
CA ASP A 254 -11.93 -5.15 32.79
C ASP A 254 -11.87 -3.83 33.59
N GLY A 255 -12.07 -3.88 34.92
CA GLY A 255 -11.93 -2.72 35.80
C GLY A 255 -10.51 -2.17 35.91
N VAL A 256 -9.48 -3.03 35.84
CA VAL A 256 -8.07 -2.55 35.79
C VAL A 256 -7.74 -1.95 34.42
N LEU A 257 -8.28 -2.50 33.33
CA LEU A 257 -8.12 -1.93 31.99
C LEU A 257 -8.78 -0.56 31.85
N GLU A 258 -9.89 -0.31 32.54
CA GLU A 258 -10.53 1.02 32.58
C GLU A 258 -9.64 2.07 33.28
N LYS A 259 -8.92 1.69 34.34
CA LYS A 259 -7.92 2.56 34.99
C LYS A 259 -6.71 2.84 34.09
N VAL A 260 -6.29 1.86 33.29
CA VAL A 260 -5.25 2.07 32.27
C VAL A 260 -5.75 3.00 31.17
N LEU A 261 -7.01 2.87 30.75
CA LEU A 261 -7.61 3.76 29.77
C LEU A 261 -7.66 5.21 30.29
N ALA A 262 -7.98 5.43 31.57
CA ALA A 262 -7.95 6.77 32.17
C ALA A 262 -6.55 7.42 32.07
N LEU A 263 -5.47 6.64 32.30
CA LEU A 263 -4.10 7.13 32.12
C LEU A 263 -3.79 7.57 30.67
N VAL A 264 -4.37 6.86 29.69
CA VAL A 264 -4.19 7.17 28.26
C VAL A 264 -5.05 8.37 27.86
N VAL A 265 -6.26 8.52 28.40
CA VAL A 265 -7.11 9.69 28.12
C VAL A 265 -6.47 10.98 28.66
N ASP A 266 -5.83 10.91 29.82
CA ASP A 266 -5.11 12.06 30.40
C ASP A 266 -3.84 12.43 29.59
N SER A 267 -3.23 11.48 28.87
CA SER A 267 -2.05 11.75 28.01
C SER A 267 -2.40 12.19 26.59
N PHE A 268 -3.63 11.92 26.11
CA PHE A 268 -4.10 12.22 24.75
C PHE A 268 -5.30 13.17 24.73
N GLN A 269 -5.18 14.39 25.27
CA GLN A 269 -6.19 15.44 25.03
C GLN A 269 -5.90 16.23 23.74
N PRO A 270 -6.71 16.08 22.68
CA PRO A 270 -6.78 17.04 21.58
C PRO A 270 -7.73 18.20 21.91
N VAL A 271 -7.37 19.40 21.44
CA VAL A 271 -8.22 20.60 21.39
C VAL A 271 -9.53 20.27 20.66
N LYS A 272 -10.68 20.66 21.25
CA LYS A 272 -12.03 20.30 20.78
C LYS A 272 -12.47 21.08 19.54
N SER A 273 -13.09 20.40 18.59
CA SER A 273 -14.11 20.95 17.66
C SER A 273 -15.02 19.84 17.08
N PRO A 274 -16.24 20.19 16.59
CA PRO A 274 -17.45 19.39 16.82
C PRO A 274 -17.90 18.45 15.69
N LYS A 275 -18.82 17.56 16.12
CA LYS A 275 -19.42 16.37 15.48
C LYS A 275 -20.26 16.62 14.21
N ARG A 276 -20.49 15.50 13.48
CA ARG A 276 -21.69 15.05 12.69
C ARG A 276 -21.41 14.84 11.18
N ILE A 277 -22.06 13.94 10.43
CA ILE A 277 -23.18 12.98 10.57
C ILE A 277 -22.97 11.87 9.50
N SER A 278 -23.36 10.64 9.84
CA SER A 278 -23.53 9.47 8.97
C SER A 278 -24.83 9.50 8.15
N SER A 279 -24.78 9.15 6.85
CA SER A 279 -25.68 8.15 6.21
C SER A 279 -25.62 8.22 4.67
N LEU A 280 -25.19 7.14 4.01
CA LEU A 280 -25.29 6.93 2.56
C LEU A 280 -26.68 6.35 2.20
N ARG A 281 -27.36 6.94 1.20
CA ARG A 281 -28.52 6.35 0.53
C ARG A 281 -28.15 6.01 -0.92
N LYS A 282 -28.52 4.81 -1.36
CA LYS A 282 -28.45 4.33 -2.75
C LYS A 282 -29.50 5.02 -3.63
N ILE A 283 -29.14 5.51 -4.82
CA ILE A 283 -30.08 5.92 -5.88
C ILE A 283 -29.46 5.70 -7.29
N PRO A 284 -30.18 5.84 -8.42
CA PRO A 284 -30.44 4.80 -9.43
C PRO A 284 -29.70 5.11 -10.77
N PRO A 285 -29.80 4.27 -11.84
CA PRO A 285 -29.05 4.54 -13.07
C PRO A 285 -29.70 5.69 -13.87
N PRO A 286 -28.91 6.61 -14.48
CA PRO A 286 -29.44 7.62 -15.38
C PRO A 286 -29.13 7.34 -16.87
N ILE A 287 -30.23 7.17 -17.61
CA ILE A 287 -30.65 7.72 -18.92
C ILE A 287 -29.58 8.13 -19.96
N GLU A 288 -29.81 7.59 -21.17
CA GLU A 288 -29.11 7.70 -22.45
C GLU A 288 -28.43 9.04 -22.77
N SER A 289 -27.16 8.92 -23.16
CA SER A 289 -26.24 9.98 -23.57
C SER A 289 -26.53 10.52 -24.98
N LEU A 290 -26.71 11.84 -25.10
CA LEU A 290 -26.64 12.54 -26.37
C LEU A 290 -25.18 12.69 -26.81
N THR A 291 -24.83 11.97 -27.86
CA THR A 291 -23.54 11.95 -28.56
C THR A 291 -23.18 13.31 -29.17
N ARG A 292 -22.09 13.93 -28.72
CA ARG A 292 -21.30 14.87 -29.53
C ARG A 292 -19.80 14.61 -29.35
N PRO A 293 -19.04 14.30 -30.42
CA PRO A 293 -17.59 14.20 -30.35
C PRO A 293 -16.93 15.58 -30.24
N ILE A 294 -15.93 15.70 -29.38
CA ILE A 294 -15.15 16.92 -29.10
C ILE A 294 -14.28 17.33 -30.32
N SER A 295 -14.16 16.46 -31.33
CA SER A 295 -13.42 16.69 -32.57
C SER A 295 -14.01 17.74 -33.53
N ALA A 296 -15.15 18.34 -33.20
CA ALA A 296 -15.74 19.45 -33.96
C ALA A 296 -15.07 20.82 -33.72
N ILE A 297 -14.09 20.91 -32.82
CA ILE A 297 -13.36 22.15 -32.55
C ILE A 297 -12.14 22.22 -33.48
N LYS A 298 -12.13 23.24 -34.35
CA LYS A 298 -11.13 23.47 -35.42
C LYS A 298 -9.69 23.38 -34.89
N LYS A 299 -8.93 22.45 -35.46
CA LYS A 299 -7.46 22.37 -35.35
C LYS A 299 -6.84 23.61 -36.01
N ASN A 300 -6.29 24.53 -35.22
CA ASN A 300 -5.29 25.47 -35.71
C ASN A 300 -3.89 24.90 -35.50
N LYS A 301 -3.06 25.16 -36.51
CA LYS A 301 -1.75 24.58 -36.83
C LYS A 301 -0.68 24.79 -35.75
N VAL A 302 0.28 23.86 -35.76
CA VAL A 302 1.71 23.91 -35.35
C VAL A 302 2.02 24.80 -34.14
N PRO A 303 2.60 24.26 -33.04
CA PRO A 303 2.98 25.09 -31.91
C PRO A 303 4.18 25.97 -32.26
N GLU A 304 3.90 27.22 -32.61
CA GLU A 304 4.83 28.34 -32.44
C GLU A 304 4.95 28.68 -30.94
N PRO A 305 6.10 29.23 -30.48
CA PRO A 305 6.34 29.51 -29.08
C PRO A 305 5.28 30.47 -28.54
N LEU A 306 4.72 30.13 -27.38
CA LEU A 306 3.64 30.85 -26.71
C LEU A 306 4.09 32.27 -26.33
N GLU A 307 3.84 33.25 -27.21
CA GLU A 307 3.86 34.67 -26.87
C GLU A 307 2.53 35.09 -26.23
N GLY A 308 2.68 35.78 -25.08
CA GLY A 308 1.80 36.86 -24.65
C GLY A 308 0.38 36.47 -24.22
N ILE A 309 0.22 36.15 -22.93
CA ILE A 309 -0.81 36.62 -21.97
C ILE A 309 -0.73 35.64 -20.77
N LEU A 310 0.24 35.83 -19.88
CA LEU A 310 0.27 35.15 -18.59
C LEU A 310 0.62 36.20 -17.53
N LEU A 311 -0.28 36.34 -16.55
CA LEU A 311 -0.24 37.26 -15.41
C LEU A 311 1.18 37.51 -14.88
N GLU A 312 1.53 38.79 -14.80
CA GLU A 312 2.86 39.35 -14.49
C GLU A 312 3.41 39.04 -13.07
N ALA A 313 2.74 38.22 -12.26
CA ALA A 313 3.21 37.85 -10.91
C ALA A 313 3.67 36.39 -10.76
N SER A 314 3.31 35.49 -11.68
CA SER A 314 3.64 34.05 -11.61
C SER A 314 4.76 33.61 -12.56
N GLN A 315 5.13 34.42 -13.56
CA GLN A 315 6.12 34.08 -14.60
C GLN A 315 7.51 33.65 -14.10
N PRO A 316 8.15 34.31 -13.10
CA PRO A 316 9.55 33.99 -12.77
C PRO A 316 9.71 32.66 -12.02
N MET A 317 8.68 32.18 -11.34
CA MET A 317 8.68 30.86 -10.68
C MET A 317 8.64 29.73 -11.70
N PHE A 318 7.83 29.88 -12.75
CA PHE A 318 7.76 28.93 -13.85
C PHE A 318 8.99 28.90 -14.72
N GLU A 319 9.54 30.06 -15.09
CA GLU A 319 10.80 30.10 -15.84
C GLU A 319 11.91 29.35 -15.10
N ARG A 320 11.91 29.42 -13.76
CA ARG A 320 12.81 28.64 -12.92
C ARG A 320 12.43 27.15 -12.91
N ALA A 321 11.18 26.78 -12.72
CA ALA A 321 10.71 25.38 -12.72
C ALA A 321 10.84 24.67 -14.09
N PHE A 322 10.87 25.42 -15.19
CA PHE A 322 11.14 24.92 -16.55
C PHE A 322 12.59 25.15 -17.00
N SER A 323 13.44 25.67 -16.13
CA SER A 323 14.84 25.94 -16.47
C SER A 323 15.57 24.64 -16.77
N GLU A 324 16.42 24.66 -17.80
CA GLU A 324 17.36 23.56 -18.06
C GLU A 324 18.44 23.45 -16.97
N TYR A 325 18.63 24.51 -16.17
CA TYR A 325 19.58 24.52 -15.07
C TYR A 325 18.99 23.89 -13.81
N THR A 326 19.53 22.75 -13.38
CA THR A 326 19.04 21.95 -12.24
C THR A 326 18.85 22.76 -10.96
N GLN A 327 19.76 23.70 -10.65
CA GLN A 327 19.69 24.51 -9.43
C GLN A 327 18.53 25.52 -9.42
N LEU A 328 18.10 25.98 -10.59
CA LEU A 328 16.95 26.87 -10.75
C LEU A 328 15.65 26.07 -10.83
N HIS A 329 15.71 24.92 -11.50
CA HIS A 329 14.62 23.96 -11.63
C HIS A 329 14.14 23.43 -10.27
N GLU A 330 15.05 22.92 -9.43
CA GLU A 330 14.70 22.38 -8.10
C GLU A 330 14.04 23.44 -7.22
N LYS A 331 14.63 24.65 -7.15
CA LYS A 331 14.06 25.77 -6.40
C LYS A 331 12.70 26.22 -6.94
N GLY A 332 12.55 26.24 -8.27
CA GLY A 332 11.29 26.58 -8.91
C GLY A 332 10.19 25.57 -8.58
N VAL A 333 10.51 24.27 -8.56
CA VAL A 333 9.54 23.21 -8.21
C VAL A 333 9.14 23.29 -6.74
N ASP A 334 10.08 23.55 -5.83
CA ASP A 334 9.79 23.75 -4.40
C ASP A 334 8.88 24.97 -4.17
N GLU A 335 9.14 26.09 -4.84
CA GLU A 335 8.29 27.28 -4.81
C GLU A 335 6.87 26.99 -5.32
N VAL A 336 6.74 26.19 -6.39
CA VAL A 336 5.41 25.77 -6.90
C VAL A 336 4.70 24.88 -5.89
N LEU A 337 5.38 23.91 -5.27
CA LEU A 337 4.79 23.03 -4.26
C LEU A 337 4.32 23.79 -3.01
N GLU A 338 5.13 24.74 -2.53
CA GLU A 338 4.76 25.62 -1.42
C GLU A 338 3.54 26.46 -1.79
N ALA A 339 3.51 27.06 -2.98
CA ALA A 339 2.37 27.81 -3.47
C ALA A 339 1.09 26.95 -3.55
N LEU A 340 1.19 25.73 -4.10
CA LEU A 340 0.05 24.80 -4.17
C LEU A 340 -0.45 24.35 -2.79
N SER A 341 0.41 24.32 -1.77
CA SER A 341 0.01 23.94 -0.42
C SER A 341 -0.86 24.99 0.29
N VAL A 342 -0.71 26.26 -0.09
CA VAL A 342 -1.39 27.41 0.51
C VAL A 342 -2.61 27.87 -0.31
N VAL A 343 -2.66 27.54 -1.60
CA VAL A 343 -3.77 27.91 -2.49
C VAL A 343 -5.06 27.21 -2.05
N ALA A 344 -6.06 28.01 -1.67
CA ALA A 344 -7.42 27.53 -1.50
C ALA A 344 -8.02 27.25 -2.88
N ILE A 345 -8.59 26.04 -3.04
CA ILE A 345 -9.09 25.48 -4.31
C ILE A 345 -10.08 26.43 -5.01
N ASP A 346 -10.85 27.20 -4.24
CA ASP A 346 -11.91 28.08 -4.75
C ASP A 346 -11.40 29.51 -5.12
N THR A 347 -10.12 29.80 -4.94
CA THR A 347 -9.58 31.18 -5.03
C THR A 347 -8.78 31.50 -6.29
N VAL A 348 -8.31 30.46 -7.02
CA VAL A 348 -7.43 30.63 -8.18
C VAL A 348 -8.10 30.00 -9.40
N PRO A 349 -8.18 30.71 -10.55
CA PRO A 349 -8.74 30.13 -11.77
C PRO A 349 -7.96 28.90 -12.23
N VAL A 350 -8.70 27.89 -12.70
CA VAL A 350 -8.17 26.64 -13.30
C VAL A 350 -7.07 26.90 -14.33
N SER A 351 -7.25 27.94 -15.13
CA SER A 351 -6.31 28.37 -16.17
C SER A 351 -4.91 28.65 -15.67
N THR A 352 -4.76 29.00 -14.40
CA THR A 352 -3.51 29.45 -13.83
C THR A 352 -2.68 28.27 -13.33
N TYR A 353 -3.29 27.33 -12.60
CA TYR A 353 -2.55 26.25 -11.91
C TYR A 353 -2.47 24.93 -12.68
N LEU A 354 -3.31 24.67 -13.70
CA LEU A 354 -3.20 23.44 -14.51
C LEU A 354 -1.80 23.27 -15.14
N PRO A 355 -1.18 24.32 -15.70
CA PRO A 355 0.21 24.24 -16.14
C PRO A 355 1.17 23.86 -15.00
N TRP A 356 0.92 24.29 -13.76
CA TRP A 356 1.75 24.01 -12.58
C TRP A 356 1.71 22.51 -12.29
N ILE A 357 0.50 21.96 -12.31
CA ILE A 357 0.27 20.51 -12.14
C ILE A 357 0.97 19.74 -13.27
N CYS A 358 0.86 20.16 -14.53
CA CYS A 358 1.59 19.52 -15.62
C CYS A 358 3.11 19.49 -15.37
N VAL A 359 3.70 20.60 -14.93
CA VAL A 359 5.14 20.67 -14.61
C VAL A 359 5.50 19.67 -13.53
N ILE A 360 4.70 19.62 -12.46
CA ILE A 360 4.95 18.74 -11.31
C ILE A 360 4.81 17.27 -11.70
N LEU A 361 3.82 16.92 -12.52
CA LEU A 361 3.60 15.54 -12.96
C LEU A 361 4.69 15.02 -13.90
N LEU A 362 5.43 15.92 -14.56
CA LEU A 362 6.60 15.57 -15.37
C LEU A 362 7.86 15.31 -14.55
N GLN A 363 7.86 15.61 -13.25
CA GLN A 363 9.05 15.45 -12.41
C GLN A 363 9.36 13.99 -12.11
N ILE A 364 10.66 13.68 -12.09
CA ILE A 364 11.19 12.34 -11.82
C ILE A 364 11.00 11.93 -10.35
N PRO A 365 11.24 12.79 -9.34
CA PRO A 365 11.11 12.40 -7.94
C PRO A 365 9.66 12.07 -7.57
N PHE A 366 9.45 10.88 -6.98
CA PHE A 366 8.11 10.37 -6.67
C PHE A 366 7.31 11.27 -5.71
N HIS A 367 7.95 11.83 -4.69
CA HIS A 367 7.28 12.68 -3.70
C HIS A 367 6.68 13.95 -4.33
N ILE A 368 7.38 14.52 -5.33
CA ILE A 368 6.92 15.69 -6.09
C ILE A 368 5.73 15.30 -6.97
N PHE A 369 5.87 14.20 -7.72
CA PHE A 369 4.80 13.64 -8.53
C PHE A 369 3.54 13.36 -7.69
N ASP A 370 3.69 12.68 -6.55
CA ASP A 370 2.59 12.35 -5.65
C ASP A 370 1.92 13.60 -5.05
N ALA A 371 2.70 14.63 -4.68
CA ALA A 371 2.14 15.91 -4.24
C ALA A 371 1.28 16.57 -5.32
N GLY A 372 1.74 16.57 -6.57
CA GLY A 372 0.96 17.06 -7.72
C GLY A 372 -0.33 16.28 -7.94
N VAL A 373 -0.27 14.95 -7.86
CA VAL A 373 -1.45 14.08 -7.95
C VAL A 373 -2.43 14.33 -6.80
N LYS A 374 -1.94 14.44 -5.56
CA LYS A 374 -2.76 14.75 -4.38
C LYS A 374 -3.47 16.10 -4.52
N PHE A 375 -2.80 17.08 -5.10
CA PHE A 375 -3.39 18.39 -5.35
C PHE A 375 -4.46 18.31 -6.47
N LEU A 376 -4.15 17.64 -7.58
CA LEU A 376 -5.06 17.44 -8.71
C LEU A 376 -6.40 16.81 -8.30
N ILE A 377 -6.39 15.81 -7.43
CA ILE A 377 -7.59 15.08 -7.00
C ILE A 377 -8.48 15.92 -6.07
N LYS A 378 -7.98 17.01 -5.49
CA LYS A 378 -8.81 17.89 -4.65
C LYS A 378 -9.81 18.74 -5.44
N PHE A 379 -9.64 18.87 -6.75
CA PHE A 379 -10.48 19.73 -7.58
C PHE A 379 -11.82 19.10 -7.95
N ARG A 380 -12.82 19.97 -8.09
CA ARG A 380 -14.17 19.64 -8.56
C ARG A 380 -14.49 20.52 -9.77
N ASP A 381 -15.27 19.96 -10.68
CA ASP A 381 -15.56 20.52 -12.01
C ASP A 381 -16.06 21.98 -11.93
N GLU A 382 -15.29 22.92 -12.49
CA GLU A 382 -15.68 24.31 -12.73
C GLU A 382 -15.59 24.62 -14.23
N ASN A 383 -16.52 25.43 -14.75
CA ASN A 383 -16.67 25.70 -16.19
C ASN A 383 -15.33 26.03 -16.89
N GLY A 384 -14.97 25.26 -17.93
CA GLY A 384 -13.71 25.42 -18.70
C GLY A 384 -12.56 24.50 -18.26
N PHE A 385 -12.78 23.66 -17.25
CA PHE A 385 -11.82 22.66 -16.74
C PHE A 385 -11.45 21.59 -17.78
N LEU A 386 -12.40 21.15 -18.59
CA LEU A 386 -12.24 20.01 -19.51
C LEU A 386 -11.22 20.25 -20.65
N ASP A 387 -11.23 21.43 -21.28
CA ASP A 387 -10.37 21.69 -22.45
C ASP A 387 -8.87 21.65 -22.09
N LYS A 388 -8.52 22.10 -20.89
CA LYS A 388 -7.13 22.19 -20.40
C LYS A 388 -6.65 20.94 -19.65
N MET A 389 -7.58 20.09 -19.21
CA MET A 389 -7.28 18.82 -18.54
C MET A 389 -6.74 17.75 -19.50
N SER A 390 -6.97 17.92 -20.80
CA SER A 390 -6.43 17.05 -21.87
C SER A 390 -4.92 16.83 -21.77
N LEU A 391 -4.16 17.90 -21.48
CA LEU A 391 -2.71 17.84 -21.31
C LEU A 391 -2.31 17.04 -20.06
N VAL A 392 -2.97 17.29 -18.92
CA VAL A 392 -2.71 16.57 -17.66
C VAL A 392 -3.02 15.08 -17.81
N LEU A 393 -4.16 14.74 -18.44
CA LEU A 393 -4.53 13.35 -18.69
C LEU A 393 -3.54 12.67 -19.63
N SER A 394 -3.09 13.36 -20.69
CA SER A 394 -2.05 12.84 -21.59
C SER A 394 -0.76 12.54 -20.83
N VAL A 395 -0.31 13.44 -19.94
CA VAL A 395 0.85 13.20 -19.08
C VAL A 395 0.60 11.99 -18.19
N LEU A 396 -0.52 11.91 -17.46
CA LEU A 396 -0.82 10.75 -16.60
C LEU A 396 -0.84 9.43 -17.36
N ILE A 397 -1.41 9.40 -18.58
CA ILE A 397 -1.41 8.22 -19.45
C ILE A 397 0.03 7.85 -19.85
N GLN A 398 0.88 8.82 -20.19
CA GLN A 398 2.30 8.57 -20.47
C GLN A 398 3.04 8.01 -19.24
N ARG A 399 2.72 8.51 -18.03
CA ARG A 399 3.31 8.03 -16.77
C ARG A 399 2.89 6.60 -16.40
N LEU A 400 1.89 6.01 -17.05
CA LEU A 400 1.63 4.57 -16.98
C LEU A 400 2.76 3.72 -17.57
N GLY A 401 3.63 4.32 -18.39
CA GLY A 401 4.79 3.68 -19.00
C GLY A 401 6.08 3.75 -18.20
N ASP A 402 6.09 4.43 -17.05
CA ASP A 402 7.31 4.73 -16.33
C ASP A 402 8.09 3.50 -15.87
N MET A 403 9.39 3.66 -15.63
CA MET A 403 10.22 2.59 -15.04
C MET A 403 9.85 2.32 -13.57
N SER A 404 9.44 3.36 -12.83
CA SER A 404 9.04 3.23 -11.43
C SER A 404 7.61 2.70 -11.30
N SER A 405 7.46 1.57 -10.60
CA SER A 405 6.14 1.03 -10.26
C SER A 405 5.32 2.01 -9.42
N GLN A 406 5.93 2.68 -8.44
CA GLN A 406 5.24 3.67 -7.61
C GLN A 406 4.58 4.77 -8.44
N VAL A 407 5.28 5.28 -9.48
CA VAL A 407 4.75 6.32 -10.37
C VAL A 407 3.60 5.78 -11.22
N ARG A 408 3.77 4.63 -11.88
CA ARG A 408 2.71 4.02 -12.71
C ARG A 408 1.45 3.75 -11.89
N ASN A 409 1.61 3.22 -10.69
CA ASN A 409 0.50 2.81 -9.83
C ASN A 409 -0.25 4.02 -9.32
N ARG A 410 0.49 5.08 -8.98
CA ARG A 410 -0.09 6.34 -8.55
C ARG A 410 -0.78 7.08 -9.70
N ALA A 411 -0.24 7.02 -10.92
CA ALA A 411 -0.87 7.55 -12.13
C ALA A 411 -2.19 6.82 -12.46
N ALA A 412 -2.18 5.48 -12.44
CA ALA A 412 -3.38 4.66 -12.63
C ALA A 412 -4.44 4.96 -11.56
N GLY A 413 -4.04 5.01 -10.29
CA GLY A 413 -4.92 5.38 -9.18
C GLY A 413 -5.50 6.79 -9.31
N ALA A 414 -4.72 7.74 -9.81
CA ALA A 414 -5.19 9.09 -10.09
C ALA A 414 -6.27 9.11 -11.18
N LEU A 415 -6.05 8.41 -12.29
CA LEU A 415 -7.01 8.30 -13.40
C LEU A 415 -8.34 7.68 -12.93
N LEU A 416 -8.27 6.64 -12.10
CA LEU A 416 -9.47 6.00 -11.52
C LEU A 416 -10.18 6.91 -10.51
N GLN A 417 -9.45 7.65 -9.67
CA GLN A 417 -10.06 8.61 -8.73
C GLN A 417 -10.72 9.77 -9.47
N LEU A 418 -10.08 10.28 -10.51
CA LEU A 418 -10.63 11.33 -11.38
C LEU A 418 -11.86 10.86 -12.17
N ALA A 419 -11.96 9.57 -12.50
CA ALA A 419 -13.14 8.98 -13.12
C ALA A 419 -14.39 9.02 -12.23
N HIS A 420 -14.26 9.29 -10.93
CA HIS A 420 -15.41 9.41 -10.03
C HIS A 420 -16.31 10.61 -10.43
N PRO A 421 -17.65 10.49 -10.32
CA PRO A 421 -18.59 11.56 -10.72
C PRO A 421 -18.42 12.91 -10.01
N ASN A 422 -17.74 12.91 -8.85
CA ASN A 422 -17.46 14.13 -8.08
C ASN A 422 -16.26 14.92 -8.63
N HIS A 423 -15.56 14.37 -9.62
CA HIS A 423 -14.39 14.97 -10.27
C HIS A 423 -14.69 15.17 -11.76
N LEU A 424 -14.18 14.31 -12.66
CA LEU A 424 -14.28 14.49 -14.11
C LEU A 424 -15.33 13.62 -14.79
N THR A 425 -15.79 12.55 -14.14
CA THR A 425 -16.55 11.42 -14.73
C THR A 425 -15.70 10.47 -15.59
N SER A 426 -16.13 9.21 -15.65
CA SER A 426 -15.50 8.15 -16.44
C SER A 426 -15.42 8.46 -17.93
N ASN A 427 -16.44 9.12 -18.49
CA ASN A 427 -16.53 9.45 -19.91
C ASN A 427 -15.35 10.30 -20.38
N VAL A 428 -14.89 11.25 -19.55
CA VAL A 428 -13.77 12.13 -19.91
C VAL A 428 -12.46 11.34 -19.94
N ILE A 429 -12.26 10.44 -18.98
CA ILE A 429 -11.09 9.55 -18.93
C ILE A 429 -11.08 8.60 -20.13
N ILE A 430 -12.24 8.01 -20.46
CA ILE A 430 -12.40 7.14 -21.63
C ILE A 430 -12.08 7.90 -22.92
N CYS A 431 -12.58 9.15 -23.08
CA CYS A 431 -12.25 10.00 -24.21
C CYS A 431 -10.74 10.29 -24.32
N ALA A 432 -10.06 10.56 -23.20
CA ALA A 432 -8.61 10.78 -23.21
C ALA A 432 -7.84 9.53 -23.64
N PHE A 433 -8.26 8.33 -23.20
CA PHE A 433 -7.68 7.07 -23.68
C PHE A 433 -7.97 6.86 -25.17
N LYS A 434 -9.17 7.18 -25.67
CA LYS A 434 -9.49 7.10 -27.11
C LYS A 434 -8.59 8.00 -27.94
N ASP A 435 -8.39 9.25 -27.51
CA ASP A 435 -7.50 10.19 -28.19
C ASP A 435 -6.05 9.67 -28.22
N PHE A 436 -5.58 9.10 -27.10
CA PHE A 436 -4.28 8.46 -27.04
C PHE A 436 -4.17 7.26 -27.99
N ALA A 437 -5.17 6.38 -28.00
CA ALA A 437 -5.22 5.21 -28.86
C ALA A 437 -5.16 5.61 -30.34
N VAL A 438 -6.01 6.56 -30.77
CA VAL A 438 -6.04 7.08 -32.15
C VAL A 438 -4.70 7.69 -32.57
N GLN A 439 -4.03 8.41 -31.68
CA GLN A 439 -2.72 9.03 -31.97
C GLN A 439 -1.57 8.02 -32.06
N ASN A 440 -1.74 6.83 -31.48
CA ASN A 440 -0.68 5.84 -31.34
C ASN A 440 -1.03 4.48 -31.99
N VAL A 441 -2.07 4.40 -32.83
CA VAL A 441 -2.39 3.15 -33.56
C VAL A 441 -1.21 2.68 -34.40
N GLU A 442 -0.58 3.58 -35.15
CA GLU A 442 0.54 3.26 -36.05
C GLU A 442 1.92 3.22 -35.34
N ARG A 443 1.97 3.55 -34.04
CA ARG A 443 3.23 3.65 -33.28
C ARG A 443 3.32 2.48 -32.33
N ASN A 444 4.51 1.89 -32.20
CA ASN A 444 4.72 0.86 -31.19
C ASN A 444 4.79 1.50 -29.80
N VAL A 445 3.80 1.18 -28.96
CA VAL A 445 3.70 1.69 -27.59
C VAL A 445 4.46 0.75 -26.66
N HIS A 446 5.25 1.32 -25.75
CA HIS A 446 5.97 0.50 -24.78
C HIS A 446 5.00 -0.35 -23.95
N TRP A 447 5.35 -1.63 -23.77
CA TRP A 447 4.47 -2.62 -23.15
C TRP A 447 3.91 -2.23 -21.79
N ARG A 448 4.69 -1.51 -20.95
CA ARG A 448 4.22 -1.00 -19.64
C ARG A 448 3.05 -0.03 -19.78
N THR A 449 3.12 0.86 -20.77
CA THR A 449 2.05 1.82 -21.06
C THR A 449 0.81 1.08 -21.54
N LEU A 450 0.98 0.12 -22.47
CA LEU A 450 -0.10 -0.72 -22.98
C LEU A 450 -0.77 -1.51 -21.84
N TYR A 451 0.02 -2.16 -20.98
CA TYR A 451 -0.45 -2.85 -19.79
C TYR A 451 -1.24 -1.92 -18.86
N GLY A 452 -0.72 -0.73 -18.56
CA GLY A 452 -1.40 0.26 -17.72
C GLY A 452 -2.72 0.75 -18.32
N ILE A 453 -2.78 0.97 -19.63
CA ILE A 453 -4.00 1.37 -20.36
C ILE A 453 -5.06 0.27 -20.26
N ILE A 454 -4.71 -0.96 -20.65
CA ILE A 454 -5.63 -2.11 -20.62
C ILE A 454 -6.17 -2.27 -19.21
N ARG A 455 -5.30 -2.17 -18.21
CA ARG A 455 -5.68 -2.31 -16.81
C ARG A 455 -6.64 -1.24 -16.31
N VAL A 456 -6.40 0.03 -16.60
CA VAL A 456 -7.33 1.10 -16.17
C VAL A 456 -8.67 0.92 -16.87
N LEU A 457 -8.67 0.54 -18.15
CA LEU A 457 -9.89 0.27 -18.91
C LEU A 457 -10.66 -0.93 -18.35
N THR A 458 -10.02 -2.07 -18.06
CA THR A 458 -10.68 -3.23 -17.44
C THR A 458 -11.23 -2.90 -16.04
N THR A 459 -10.53 -2.06 -15.28
CA THR A 459 -11.03 -1.60 -13.96
C THR A 459 -12.27 -0.72 -14.11
N LEU A 460 -12.26 0.26 -15.03
CA LEU A 460 -13.43 1.09 -15.32
C LEU A 460 -14.62 0.27 -15.85
N LEU A 461 -14.33 -0.82 -16.53
CA LEU A 461 -15.30 -1.74 -17.09
C LEU A 461 -15.98 -2.59 -16.00
N CYS A 462 -15.17 -3.33 -15.24
CA CYS A 462 -15.64 -4.38 -14.32
C CYS A 462 -16.11 -3.82 -12.98
N GLU A 463 -15.49 -2.76 -12.47
CA GLU A 463 -15.81 -2.24 -11.12
C GLU A 463 -16.81 -1.08 -11.15
N TYR A 464 -16.76 -0.26 -12.19
CA TYR A 464 -17.52 0.98 -12.25
C TYR A 464 -18.70 0.92 -13.24
N GLU A 465 -18.86 -0.16 -14.02
CA GLU A 465 -19.90 -0.33 -15.07
C GLU A 465 -20.04 0.89 -16.00
N ASN A 466 -18.94 1.60 -16.21
CA ASN A 466 -18.94 2.96 -16.76
C ASN A 466 -18.51 3.01 -18.23
N MET A 467 -18.38 1.85 -18.88
CA MET A 467 -18.01 1.72 -20.29
C MET A 467 -19.09 0.95 -21.05
N THR A 468 -19.42 1.40 -22.25
CA THR A 468 -20.36 0.70 -23.13
C THR A 468 -19.63 -0.24 -24.09
N PRO A 469 -20.30 -1.28 -24.65
CA PRO A 469 -19.70 -2.12 -25.70
C PRO A 469 -19.14 -1.32 -26.89
N LYS A 470 -19.78 -0.20 -27.24
CA LYS A 470 -19.32 0.70 -28.32
C LYS A 470 -18.01 1.41 -28.00
N ASP A 471 -17.74 1.66 -26.72
CA ASP A 471 -16.47 2.27 -26.32
C ASP A 471 -15.31 1.29 -26.50
N ILE A 472 -15.55 0.00 -26.23
CA ILE A 472 -14.57 -1.07 -26.41
C ILE A 472 -14.25 -1.27 -27.90
N GLU A 473 -15.27 -1.27 -28.77
CA GLU A 473 -15.09 -1.40 -30.23
C GLU A 473 -14.09 -0.36 -30.78
N LEU A 474 -14.02 0.83 -30.18
CA LEU A 474 -13.08 1.88 -30.59
C LEU A 474 -11.64 1.63 -30.15
N PHE A 475 -11.41 0.79 -29.14
CA PHE A 475 -10.07 0.41 -28.69
C PHE A 475 -9.53 -0.83 -29.41
N LEU A 476 -10.40 -1.66 -30.03
CA LEU A 476 -9.99 -2.88 -30.72
C LEU A 476 -8.90 -2.66 -31.79
N PRO A 477 -9.00 -1.67 -32.70
CA PRO A 477 -7.96 -1.46 -33.71
C PRO A 477 -6.60 -1.10 -33.10
N PHE A 478 -6.61 -0.37 -31.97
CA PHE A 478 -5.39 -0.05 -31.25
C PHE A 478 -4.80 -1.30 -30.59
N PHE A 479 -5.61 -2.12 -29.90
CA PHE A 479 -5.12 -3.35 -29.27
C PHE A 479 -4.60 -4.37 -30.28
N GLU A 480 -5.24 -4.46 -31.44
CA GLU A 480 -4.79 -5.28 -32.57
C GLU A 480 -3.45 -4.79 -33.12
N ALA A 481 -3.33 -3.49 -33.41
CA ALA A 481 -2.08 -2.90 -33.90
C ALA A 481 -0.90 -3.08 -32.92
N GLN A 482 -1.18 -3.18 -31.62
CA GLN A 482 -0.17 -3.42 -30.59
C GLN A 482 0.03 -4.91 -30.24
N ASN A 483 -0.63 -5.83 -30.95
CA ASN A 483 -0.63 -7.27 -30.65
C ASN A 483 -0.98 -7.58 -29.19
N ALA A 484 -1.93 -6.86 -28.58
CA ALA A 484 -2.24 -7.01 -27.15
C ALA A 484 -2.73 -8.43 -26.78
N PHE A 485 -3.50 -9.07 -27.67
CA PHE A 485 -4.10 -10.39 -27.43
C PHE A 485 -3.12 -11.55 -27.62
N GLU A 486 -2.04 -11.33 -28.38
CA GLU A 486 -0.97 -12.30 -28.61
C GLU A 486 0.38 -11.78 -28.10
N HIS A 487 0.34 -10.85 -27.15
CA HIS A 487 1.55 -10.16 -26.74
C HIS A 487 2.51 -11.14 -26.08
N SER A 488 3.79 -11.04 -26.40
CA SER A 488 4.88 -11.85 -25.82
C SER A 488 5.03 -11.71 -24.30
N ILE A 489 4.32 -10.75 -23.68
CA ILE A 489 4.42 -10.42 -22.27
C ILE A 489 3.16 -10.93 -21.59
N VAL A 490 3.36 -11.92 -20.71
CA VAL A 490 2.29 -12.65 -20.00
C VAL A 490 1.36 -11.70 -19.21
N GLN A 491 1.87 -10.57 -18.72
CA GLN A 491 1.07 -9.59 -17.99
C GLN A 491 0.02 -8.92 -18.87
N ILE A 492 0.37 -8.61 -20.12
CA ILE A 492 -0.56 -8.04 -21.10
C ILE A 492 -1.55 -9.11 -21.53
N LEU A 493 -1.05 -10.30 -21.89
CA LEU A 493 -1.89 -11.43 -22.29
C LEU A 493 -2.94 -11.77 -21.22
N GLY A 494 -2.54 -11.77 -19.95
CA GLY A 494 -3.42 -12.05 -18.84
C GLY A 494 -4.47 -10.97 -18.60
N GLU A 495 -4.18 -9.69 -18.83
CA GLU A 495 -5.16 -8.60 -18.68
C GLU A 495 -6.05 -8.43 -19.90
N ALA A 496 -5.49 -8.62 -21.11
CA ALA A 496 -6.19 -8.53 -22.38
C ALA A 496 -7.01 -9.80 -22.73
N GLY A 497 -6.77 -10.90 -21.99
CA GLY A 497 -7.35 -12.21 -22.26
C GLY A 497 -8.88 -12.29 -22.13
N GLU A 498 -9.44 -13.39 -22.65
CA GLU A 498 -10.87 -13.62 -22.85
C GLU A 498 -11.74 -13.28 -21.63
N ASP A 499 -11.30 -13.59 -20.41
CA ASP A 499 -12.10 -13.37 -19.19
C ASP A 499 -12.38 -11.89 -18.88
N SER A 500 -11.49 -10.97 -19.26
CA SER A 500 -11.60 -9.54 -18.90
C SER A 500 -12.59 -8.77 -19.78
N PHE A 501 -12.73 -9.16 -21.05
CA PHE A 501 -13.61 -8.49 -22.03
C PHE A 501 -14.82 -9.33 -22.45
N SER A 502 -14.85 -10.64 -22.12
CA SER A 502 -15.96 -11.55 -22.42
C SER A 502 -17.29 -11.17 -21.76
N THR A 503 -17.27 -10.39 -20.68
CA THR A 503 -18.50 -9.97 -19.99
C THR A 503 -19.33 -9.01 -20.85
N ILE A 504 -18.75 -8.40 -21.90
CA ILE A 504 -19.36 -7.29 -22.65
C ILE A 504 -19.35 -7.47 -24.17
N LEU A 505 -18.46 -8.29 -24.73
CA LEU A 505 -18.53 -8.67 -26.15
C LEU A 505 -19.67 -9.68 -26.35
N ASN A 506 -20.72 -9.29 -27.07
CA ASN A 506 -21.75 -10.24 -27.49
C ASN A 506 -21.11 -11.36 -28.33
N ALA A 507 -21.62 -12.59 -28.22
CA ALA A 507 -21.13 -13.75 -28.97
C ALA A 507 -21.02 -13.48 -30.49
N ASP A 508 -21.90 -12.62 -31.03
CA ASP A 508 -21.87 -12.17 -32.43
C ASP A 508 -20.73 -11.19 -32.75
N GLN A 509 -20.33 -10.32 -31.82
CA GLN A 509 -19.18 -9.41 -32.01
C GLN A 509 -17.86 -10.16 -31.94
N PHE A 510 -17.77 -11.15 -31.04
CA PHE A 510 -16.63 -12.07 -30.98
C PHE A 510 -16.56 -13.00 -32.20
N ALA A 511 -17.72 -13.45 -32.72
CA ALA A 511 -17.77 -14.21 -33.97
C ALA A 511 -17.40 -13.36 -35.21
N ARG A 512 -17.77 -12.07 -35.22
CA ARG A 512 -17.38 -11.12 -36.27
C ARG A 512 -15.88 -10.82 -36.22
N TYR A 513 -15.30 -10.79 -35.02
CA TYR A 513 -13.86 -10.72 -34.76
C TYR A 513 -13.13 -11.96 -35.31
N LYS A 514 -13.60 -13.19 -35.02
CA LYS A 514 -13.05 -14.42 -35.65
C LYS A 514 -13.23 -14.49 -37.16
N GLN A 515 -14.27 -13.86 -37.72
CA GLN A 515 -14.47 -13.77 -39.17
C GLN A 515 -13.49 -12.81 -39.85
N LEU A 516 -13.07 -11.73 -39.18
CA LEU A 516 -12.04 -10.82 -39.69
C LEU A 516 -10.65 -11.45 -39.60
N GLU A 517 -10.35 -12.18 -38.53
CA GLU A 517 -9.14 -13.00 -38.38
C GLU A 517 -9.00 -14.07 -39.48
N ALA A 518 -10.12 -14.65 -39.92
CA ALA A 518 -10.14 -15.62 -41.03
C ALA A 518 -10.01 -14.98 -42.43
N GLN A 519 -10.19 -13.66 -42.57
CA GLN A 519 -10.10 -12.95 -43.86
C GLN A 519 -8.67 -12.54 -44.22
N GLU A 520 -7.69 -12.61 -43.31
CA GLU A 520 -6.28 -12.37 -43.63
C GLU A 520 -5.54 -13.59 -44.21
N TRP A 521 -6.23 -14.72 -44.41
CA TRP A 521 -5.67 -15.94 -45.03
C TRP A 521 -6.41 -16.38 -46.31
N THR A 522 -6.81 -15.40 -47.14
CA THR A 522 -7.05 -15.53 -48.58
C THR A 522 -6.50 -14.31 -49.29
#